data_AF-A0A960PV04-F1
#
_entry.id   AF-A0A960PV04-F1
#
_cell.length_a   1.000
_cell.length_b   1.000
_cell.length_c   1.000
_cell.angle_alpha   90.00
_cell.angle_beta   90.00
_cell.angle_gamma   90.00
#
_symmetry.space_group_name_H-M   'P 1'
#
loop_
_entity.id
_entity.type
_entity.pdbx_description
1 polymer ?
#
loop_
_entity_poly.entity_id
_entity_poly.type
_entity_poly.pdbx_seq_one_letter_code
_entity_poly.pdbx_strand_id
1 'polypeptide(L)'
;MTTLEPAMNKRPTPTTAVRALVAGAAIFGLAACQPTAVTPTGPQVEVTTTLPVNPDNTTTTQATTTSTSTTTTTPPAGAVAAPSGWTYAGGDEFNDASLNSSKWKAYYNTYGDSNNELACLTPNNVAESGGSVKLTAKKQTITCSGGTTEEYTSGFLGSRETGTYYPKYARFEMRAKLPHAQGLWPAFWLRHRNGAGTAEVDIMEYFHSQVPGKTTQTLHLDGRTNLSKKTSAFEAPTL
;
A
#
# COMPACT_ATOMS: atom_id res chain seq x y z
N MET A 1 -50.03 -15.75 -5.55
CA MET A 1 -49.14 -15.64 -4.38
C MET A 1 -48.50 -16.99 -4.18
N THR A 2 -47.28 -17.18 -4.66
CA THR A 2 -46.51 -18.40 -4.45
C THR A 2 -45.09 -17.94 -4.16
N THR A 3 -44.67 -18.14 -2.91
CA THR A 3 -43.38 -17.77 -2.35
C THR A 3 -42.28 -18.68 -2.91
N LEU A 4 -41.27 -18.09 -3.54
CA LEU A 4 -40.00 -18.73 -3.84
C LEU A 4 -39.01 -18.36 -2.73
N GLU A 5 -38.63 -19.34 -1.91
CA GLU A 5 -37.37 -19.29 -1.17
C GLU A 5 -36.22 -19.56 -2.16
N PRO A 6 -35.15 -18.76 -2.20
CA PRO A 6 -33.94 -19.15 -2.89
C PRO A 6 -33.05 -19.96 -1.94
N ALA A 7 -32.67 -21.13 -2.45
CA ALA A 7 -31.72 -22.09 -1.90
C ALA A 7 -30.53 -21.45 -1.18
N MET A 8 -30.38 -21.80 0.11
CA MET A 8 -29.09 -21.77 0.80
C MET A 8 -28.12 -22.69 0.06
N ASN A 9 -27.28 -22.10 -0.79
CA ASN A 9 -26.14 -22.79 -1.38
C ASN A 9 -25.22 -23.24 -0.24
N LYS A 10 -25.14 -24.55 -0.01
CA LYS A 10 -24.20 -25.20 0.90
C LYS A 10 -22.80 -24.65 0.61
N ARG A 11 -22.22 -23.99 1.61
CA ARG A 11 -20.83 -23.55 1.63
C ARG A 11 -19.93 -24.77 1.37
N PRO A 12 -19.13 -24.81 0.28
CA PRO A 12 -18.16 -25.88 0.12
C PRO A 12 -17.16 -25.81 1.27
N THR A 13 -17.08 -26.88 2.04
CA THR A 13 -16.02 -27.08 3.05
C THR A 13 -14.69 -27.15 2.30
N PRO A 14 -13.72 -26.24 2.53
CA PRO A 14 -12.44 -26.32 1.85
C PRO A 14 -11.64 -27.48 2.46
N THR A 15 -11.71 -28.65 1.83
CA THR A 15 -10.77 -29.74 2.05
C THR A 15 -9.42 -29.32 1.46
N THR A 16 -8.50 -28.96 2.35
CA THR A 16 -7.10 -28.56 2.08
C THR A 16 -6.91 -27.09 1.69
N ALA A 17 -7.22 -26.17 2.60
CA ALA A 17 -6.63 -24.83 2.54
C ALA A 17 -5.14 -24.95 2.90
N VAL A 18 -4.24 -24.79 1.91
CA VAL A 18 -2.82 -24.53 2.18
C VAL A 18 -2.76 -23.18 2.89
N ARG A 19 -2.42 -23.24 4.18
CA ARG A 19 -2.36 -22.11 5.08
C ARG A 19 -1.08 -21.32 4.79
N ALA A 20 -1.20 -20.31 3.95
CA ALA A 20 -0.11 -19.51 3.40
C ALA A 20 0.26 -18.33 4.31
N LEU A 21 1.56 -18.10 4.57
CA LEU A 21 2.08 -16.84 5.13
C LEU A 21 2.62 -15.97 3.98
N VAL A 22 2.14 -14.72 3.90
CA VAL A 22 2.62 -13.69 2.98
C VAL A 22 3.26 -12.57 3.77
N ALA A 23 4.58 -12.45 3.68
CA ALA A 23 5.31 -11.30 4.19
C ALA A 23 5.33 -10.21 3.11
N GLY A 24 4.97 -8.98 3.44
CA GLY A 24 5.15 -7.85 2.55
C GLY A 24 5.42 -6.61 3.38
N ALA A 25 6.60 -6.01 3.22
CA ALA A 25 6.80 -4.63 3.64
C ALA A 25 6.07 -3.68 2.67
N ALA A 26 5.05 -2.96 3.13
CA ALA A 26 4.51 -1.84 2.36
C ALA A 26 4.17 -0.72 3.33
N ILE A 27 4.88 0.39 3.27
CA ILE A 27 4.74 1.49 4.25
C ILE A 27 4.14 2.68 3.52
N PHE A 28 2.86 3.00 3.72
CA PHE A 28 1.99 3.78 2.81
C PHE A 28 1.89 5.28 3.08
N GLY A 29 1.45 6.01 2.03
CA GLY A 29 0.29 6.92 2.11
C GLY A 29 0.37 8.08 3.10
N LEU A 30 0.89 9.23 2.68
CA LEU A 30 0.58 10.50 3.31
C LEU A 30 -0.70 11.08 2.75
N ALA A 31 -1.59 11.49 3.63
CA ALA A 31 -2.67 12.39 3.31
C ALA A 31 -2.81 13.38 4.46
N ALA A 32 -2.26 14.58 4.28
CA ALA A 32 -2.44 15.67 5.22
C ALA A 32 -3.94 15.93 5.42
N CYS A 33 -4.38 15.99 6.68
CA CYS A 33 -5.68 16.55 7.03
C CYS A 33 -5.44 17.90 7.70
N GLN A 34 -6.26 18.90 7.36
CA GLN A 34 -6.00 20.32 7.64
C GLN A 34 -5.72 20.61 9.13
N PRO A 35 -4.72 21.47 9.42
CA PRO A 35 -4.85 22.48 10.45
C PRO A 35 -5.20 23.84 9.82
N THR A 36 -5.98 24.61 10.57
CA THR A 36 -6.36 26.00 10.30
C THR A 36 -5.17 26.86 9.83
N ALA A 37 -5.43 27.69 8.83
CA ALA A 37 -4.42 28.41 8.05
C ALA A 37 -3.52 29.33 8.91
N VAL A 38 -2.21 29.26 8.64
CA VAL A 38 -1.25 30.33 8.94
C VAL A 38 -0.45 30.61 7.67
N THR A 39 -0.55 31.84 7.19
CA THR A 39 0.12 32.36 5.99
C THR A 39 1.62 32.58 6.24
N PRO A 40 2.53 32.14 5.37
CA PRO A 40 3.89 32.67 5.33
C PRO A 40 4.07 33.66 4.17
N THR A 41 4.50 34.86 4.52
CA THR A 41 5.06 35.91 3.67
C THR A 41 6.54 35.62 3.37
N GLY A 42 6.96 35.63 2.10
CA GLY A 42 8.38 35.58 1.71
C GLY A 42 8.60 35.33 0.21
N PRO A 43 9.63 35.92 -0.43
CA PRO A 43 9.71 36.04 -1.88
C PRO A 43 10.16 34.75 -2.59
N GLN A 44 9.55 34.51 -3.75
CA GLN A 44 9.83 33.42 -4.69
C GLN A 44 11.07 33.76 -5.53
N VAL A 45 11.97 32.79 -5.74
CA VAL A 45 13.07 32.88 -6.71
C VAL A 45 12.76 31.92 -7.86
N GLU A 46 12.63 32.49 -9.04
CA GLU A 46 12.37 31.83 -10.32
C GLU A 46 13.68 31.28 -10.92
N VAL A 47 13.68 30.04 -11.39
CA VAL A 47 14.78 29.50 -12.21
C VAL A 47 14.19 28.81 -13.44
N THR A 48 14.40 29.45 -14.59
CA THR A 48 14.13 28.96 -15.93
C THR A 48 15.45 28.54 -16.58
N THR A 49 15.48 27.38 -17.27
CA THR A 49 16.11 27.15 -18.60
C THR A 49 16.14 25.65 -18.94
N THR A 50 15.27 25.18 -19.85
CA THR A 50 15.48 24.82 -21.29
C THR A 50 16.23 23.50 -21.57
N LEU A 51 15.51 22.60 -22.24
CA LEU A 51 16.00 21.38 -22.92
C LEU A 51 16.57 21.71 -24.31
N PRO A 52 17.48 20.86 -24.83
CA PRO A 52 17.41 20.48 -26.24
C PRO A 52 17.34 18.96 -26.46
N VAL A 53 16.78 18.59 -27.63
CA VAL A 53 16.49 17.22 -28.10
C VAL A 53 17.48 16.82 -29.22
N ASN A 54 17.73 15.50 -29.30
CA ASN A 54 18.14 14.67 -30.45
C ASN A 54 19.61 14.60 -30.89
N PRO A 55 20.00 13.62 -31.74
CA PRO A 55 19.61 12.18 -31.87
C PRO A 55 20.87 11.27 -31.84
N ASP A 56 20.79 10.01 -31.39
CA ASP A 56 21.49 8.95 -32.15
C ASP A 56 21.05 7.54 -31.80
N ASN A 57 20.95 6.74 -32.86
CA ASN A 57 20.52 5.36 -32.88
C ASN A 57 21.75 4.46 -32.75
N THR A 58 21.89 3.75 -31.63
CA THR A 58 22.79 2.60 -31.54
C THR A 58 22.07 1.40 -30.96
N THR A 59 21.67 0.50 -31.87
CA THR A 59 21.18 -0.84 -31.58
C THR A 59 22.22 -1.59 -30.74
N THR A 60 21.99 -1.70 -29.44
CA THR A 60 22.71 -2.63 -28.57
C THR A 60 21.75 -3.77 -28.26
N THR A 61 22.07 -4.97 -28.75
CA THR A 61 21.41 -6.23 -28.40
C THR A 61 21.56 -6.47 -26.90
N GLN A 62 20.58 -6.01 -26.12
CA GLN A 62 20.52 -6.30 -24.70
C GLN A 62 20.07 -7.75 -24.53
N ALA A 63 20.94 -8.58 -23.97
CA ALA A 63 20.59 -9.93 -23.58
C ALA A 63 19.42 -9.87 -22.59
N THR A 64 18.27 -10.42 -22.98
CA THR A 64 17.13 -10.63 -22.09
C THR A 64 17.55 -11.64 -21.03
N THR A 65 18.02 -11.16 -19.88
CA THR A 65 18.12 -11.98 -18.67
C THR A 65 16.70 -12.25 -18.20
N THR A 66 16.16 -13.41 -18.59
CA THR A 66 14.96 -13.97 -18.01
C THR A 66 15.25 -14.22 -16.53
N SER A 67 14.81 -13.30 -15.66
CA SER A 67 14.87 -13.46 -14.22
C SER A 67 13.99 -14.65 -13.85
N THR A 68 14.65 -15.76 -13.53
CA THR A 68 13.98 -16.97 -13.05
C THR A 68 13.64 -16.72 -11.59
N SER A 69 12.39 -16.37 -11.33
CA SER A 69 11.85 -16.20 -9.97
C SER A 69 11.94 -17.53 -9.22
N THR A 70 12.95 -17.68 -8.37
CA THR A 70 13.01 -18.76 -7.39
C THR A 70 11.93 -18.52 -6.35
N THR A 71 10.92 -19.37 -6.29
CA THR A 71 9.93 -19.36 -5.20
C THR A 71 10.62 -19.77 -3.90
N THR A 72 11.07 -18.78 -3.13
CA THR A 72 11.60 -18.98 -1.78
C THR A 72 10.49 -19.52 -0.88
N THR A 73 10.64 -20.76 -0.41
CA THR A 73 9.70 -21.43 0.52
C THR A 73 10.08 -21.21 1.99
N THR A 74 11.19 -20.56 2.25
CA THR A 74 11.68 -20.25 3.59
C THR A 74 11.19 -18.85 4.02
N PRO A 75 10.56 -18.72 5.21
CA PRO A 75 10.26 -17.40 5.75
C PRO A 75 11.52 -16.53 5.88
N PRO A 76 11.41 -15.20 5.77
CA PRO A 76 12.55 -14.32 5.96
C PRO A 76 13.06 -14.36 7.41
N ALA A 77 14.33 -14.00 7.57
CA ALA A 77 14.94 -13.90 8.89
C ALA A 77 14.18 -12.88 9.76
N GLY A 78 13.79 -13.30 10.97
CA GLY A 78 13.01 -12.48 11.89
C GLY A 78 11.50 -12.49 11.67
N ALA A 79 10.99 -13.28 10.70
CA ALA A 79 9.56 -13.56 10.63
C ALA A 79 9.06 -14.21 11.92
N VAL A 80 7.84 -13.85 12.33
CA VAL A 80 7.19 -14.52 13.44
C VAL A 80 6.88 -15.96 13.02
N ALA A 81 7.21 -16.92 13.88
CA ALA A 81 6.93 -18.32 13.61
C ALA A 81 5.44 -18.51 13.24
N ALA A 82 5.20 -19.23 12.14
CA ALA A 82 3.85 -19.57 11.74
C ALA A 82 3.26 -20.60 12.72
N PRO A 83 1.94 -20.57 13.01
CA PRO A 83 1.34 -21.61 13.84
C PRO A 83 1.50 -22.98 13.19
N SER A 84 1.38 -24.05 13.97
CA SER A 84 1.42 -25.41 13.44
C SER A 84 0.43 -25.59 12.28
N GLY A 85 0.89 -26.22 11.20
CA GLY A 85 0.11 -26.44 9.98
C GLY A 85 0.05 -25.26 9.00
N TRP A 86 0.82 -24.18 9.23
CA TRP A 86 1.01 -23.09 8.27
C TRP A 86 2.36 -23.23 7.56
N THR A 87 2.40 -22.86 6.27
CA THR A 87 3.63 -22.82 5.46
C THR A 87 3.83 -21.43 4.88
N TYR A 88 5.08 -21.02 4.73
CA TYR A 88 5.40 -19.79 4.00
C TYR A 88 5.07 -19.97 2.53
N ALA A 89 4.30 -19.04 1.98
CA ALA A 89 3.79 -19.09 0.62
C ALA A 89 4.36 -17.99 -0.27
N GLY A 90 5.50 -17.43 0.15
CA GLY A 90 6.15 -16.31 -0.51
C GLY A 90 5.76 -14.98 0.08
N GLY A 91 6.42 -13.94 -0.40
CA GLY A 91 6.31 -12.59 0.12
C GLY A 91 7.21 -11.68 -0.67
N ASP A 92 7.40 -10.46 -0.20
CA ASP A 92 8.40 -9.55 -0.74
C ASP A 92 9.23 -8.95 0.38
N GLU A 93 10.53 -9.25 0.31
CA GLU A 93 11.53 -8.80 1.27
C GLU A 93 12.26 -7.54 0.77
N PHE A 94 11.94 -7.07 -0.45
CA PHE A 94 12.46 -5.85 -1.05
C PHE A 94 14.00 -5.80 -1.10
N ASN A 95 14.58 -6.94 -1.45
CA ASN A 95 16.01 -7.12 -1.64
C ASN A 95 16.42 -7.06 -3.12
N ASP A 96 15.47 -6.80 -4.02
CA ASP A 96 15.72 -6.69 -5.45
C ASP A 96 16.31 -5.31 -5.77
N ALA A 97 16.91 -5.17 -6.97
CA ALA A 97 17.44 -3.88 -7.43
C ALA A 97 16.32 -2.86 -7.76
N SER A 98 15.09 -3.34 -7.94
CA SER A 98 13.92 -2.55 -8.26
C SER A 98 12.64 -3.31 -7.88
N LEU A 99 11.54 -2.56 -7.77
CA LEU A 99 10.23 -3.12 -7.43
C LEU A 99 9.86 -4.29 -8.34
N ASN A 100 9.46 -5.39 -7.71
CA ASN A 100 8.94 -6.54 -8.43
C ASN A 100 7.59 -6.22 -9.10
N SER A 101 7.63 -5.88 -10.39
CA SER A 101 6.46 -5.48 -11.18
C SER A 101 5.46 -6.61 -11.42
N SER A 102 5.83 -7.87 -11.16
CA SER A 102 4.90 -9.00 -11.16
C SER A 102 4.05 -9.10 -9.89
N LYS A 103 4.43 -8.37 -8.83
CA LYS A 103 3.71 -8.32 -7.55
C LYS A 103 3.12 -6.96 -7.25
N TRP A 104 3.82 -5.89 -7.60
CA TRP A 104 3.52 -4.55 -7.13
C TRP A 104 3.41 -3.54 -8.27
N LYS A 105 2.50 -2.58 -8.08
CA LYS A 105 2.36 -1.40 -8.94
C LYS A 105 2.32 -0.15 -8.07
N ALA A 106 3.14 0.84 -8.42
CA ALA A 106 3.04 2.17 -7.84
C ALA A 106 1.88 2.94 -8.52
N TYR A 107 1.11 3.69 -7.74
CA TYR A 107 0.03 4.51 -8.30
C TYR A 107 0.51 5.84 -8.88
N TYR A 108 -0.26 6.31 -9.85
CA TYR A 108 -0.25 7.68 -10.33
C TYR A 108 -1.68 8.23 -10.43
N ASN A 109 -2.29 8.62 -9.30
CA ASN A 109 -3.70 9.04 -9.19
C ASN A 109 -4.00 9.68 -7.82
N THR A 110 -5.28 9.96 -7.57
CA THR A 110 -5.83 10.50 -6.34
C THR A 110 -6.79 9.50 -5.66
N TYR A 111 -6.38 8.24 -5.55
CA TYR A 111 -7.22 7.12 -5.08
C TYR A 111 -7.97 7.37 -3.74
N GLY A 112 -7.50 8.31 -2.92
CA GLY A 112 -8.06 8.67 -1.61
C GLY A 112 -9.03 9.87 -1.59
N ASP A 113 -9.40 10.46 -2.73
CA ASP A 113 -10.22 11.69 -2.77
C ASP A 113 -11.57 11.56 -2.06
N SER A 114 -12.18 10.37 -2.08
CA SER A 114 -13.44 10.12 -1.35
C SER A 114 -13.30 10.21 0.17
N ASN A 115 -12.06 10.10 0.67
CA ASN A 115 -11.70 10.28 2.07
C ASN A 115 -11.12 11.67 2.36
N ASN A 116 -11.21 12.59 1.38
CA ASN A 116 -10.62 13.93 1.44
C ASN A 116 -9.08 13.90 1.63
N GLU A 117 -8.41 12.90 1.06
CA GLU A 117 -6.95 12.85 1.07
C GLU A 117 -6.36 13.90 0.13
N LEU A 118 -5.27 14.55 0.52
CA LEU A 118 -4.71 15.73 -0.18
C LEU A 118 -3.52 15.41 -1.10
N ALA A 119 -3.16 14.14 -1.28
CA ALA A 119 -1.92 13.77 -1.95
C ALA A 119 -2.17 13.19 -3.34
N CYS A 120 -1.41 13.68 -4.32
CA CYS A 120 -1.20 12.96 -5.55
C CYS A 120 -0.29 11.76 -5.28
N LEU A 121 -0.80 10.55 -5.50
CA LEU A 121 0.01 9.34 -5.45
C LEU A 121 0.89 9.31 -6.68
N THR A 122 2.20 9.08 -6.51
CA THR A 122 3.15 9.09 -7.63
C THR A 122 4.24 8.02 -7.50
N PRO A 123 4.66 7.38 -8.62
CA PRO A 123 5.77 6.42 -8.61
C PRO A 123 7.10 7.02 -8.16
N ASN A 124 7.30 8.33 -8.36
CA ASN A 124 8.51 9.04 -7.92
C ASN A 124 8.68 9.07 -6.40
N ASN A 125 7.63 8.72 -5.66
CA ASN A 125 7.61 8.63 -4.22
C ASN A 125 7.69 7.18 -3.73
N VAL A 126 8.01 6.23 -4.61
CA VAL A 126 8.18 4.80 -4.30
C VAL A 126 9.59 4.37 -4.70
N ALA A 127 10.38 3.89 -3.74
CA ALA A 127 11.73 3.40 -4.01
C ALA A 127 12.05 2.15 -3.20
N GLU A 128 12.51 1.10 -3.86
CA GLU A 128 13.10 -0.06 -3.23
C GLU A 128 14.59 0.15 -3.04
N SER A 129 15.08 0.00 -1.81
CA SER A 129 16.51 0.05 -1.50
C SER A 129 16.81 -0.47 -0.10
N GLY A 130 17.90 -1.23 0.03
CA GLY A 130 18.42 -1.67 1.32
C GLY A 130 17.49 -2.61 2.10
N GLY A 131 16.85 -3.57 1.40
CA GLY A 131 15.98 -4.57 2.03
C GLY A 131 14.62 -4.00 2.47
N SER A 132 14.16 -2.93 1.81
CA SER A 132 12.87 -2.29 2.12
C SER A 132 12.36 -1.47 0.95
N VAL A 133 11.04 -1.31 0.87
CA VAL A 133 10.40 -0.27 0.07
C VAL A 133 10.15 0.97 0.93
N LYS A 134 10.42 2.13 0.35
CA LYS A 134 10.21 3.46 0.92
C LYS A 134 9.08 4.13 0.15
N LEU A 135 7.96 4.40 0.82
CA LEU A 135 6.94 5.32 0.28
C LEU A 135 7.13 6.66 0.98
N THR A 136 7.47 7.67 0.17
CA THR A 136 7.87 8.98 0.68
C THR A 136 6.73 9.95 0.52
N ALA A 137 6.57 10.79 1.52
CA ALA A 137 5.62 11.86 1.49
C ALA A 137 6.30 13.22 1.41
N LYS A 138 5.78 14.12 0.59
CA LYS A 138 6.40 15.43 0.39
C LYS A 138 5.33 16.50 0.28
N LYS A 139 5.61 17.67 0.86
CA LYS A 139 4.92 18.90 0.47
C LYS A 139 5.53 19.35 -0.85
N GLN A 140 4.77 19.22 -1.92
CA GLN A 140 5.22 19.47 -3.28
C GLN A 140 3.99 19.69 -4.15
N THR A 141 3.90 20.88 -4.75
CA THR A 141 2.85 21.19 -5.72
C THR A 141 3.07 20.39 -7.01
N ILE A 142 2.04 19.67 -7.46
CA ILE A 142 2.07 18.91 -8.72
C ILE A 142 0.68 18.88 -9.36
N THR A 143 0.62 18.87 -10.69
CA THR A 143 -0.59 18.46 -11.41
C THR A 143 -0.64 16.95 -11.51
N CYS A 144 -1.61 16.32 -10.84
CA CYS A 144 -1.79 14.87 -10.83
C CYS A 144 -2.39 14.34 -12.13
N SER A 145 -2.50 13.02 -12.29
CA SER A 145 -2.99 12.38 -13.52
C SER A 145 -4.41 12.77 -13.93
N GLY A 146 -5.25 13.22 -12.99
CA GLY A 146 -6.60 13.75 -13.24
C GLY A 146 -6.66 15.23 -13.61
N GLY A 147 -5.51 15.92 -13.72
CA GLY A 147 -5.45 17.35 -13.96
C GLY A 147 -5.68 18.23 -12.72
N THR A 148 -5.85 17.62 -11.54
CA THR A 148 -5.95 18.33 -10.27
C THR A 148 -4.58 18.79 -9.79
N THR A 149 -4.49 19.99 -9.23
CA THR A 149 -3.28 20.47 -8.58
C THR A 149 -3.33 20.07 -7.11
N GLU A 150 -2.38 19.23 -6.69
CA GLU A 150 -2.23 18.80 -5.31
C GLU A 150 -1.00 19.46 -4.69
N GLU A 151 -1.08 19.79 -3.40
CA GLU A 151 0.02 20.41 -2.63
C GLU A 151 0.93 19.37 -1.96
N TYR A 152 0.55 18.09 -2.03
CA TYR A 152 1.27 16.98 -1.45
C TYR A 152 1.44 15.84 -2.46
N THR A 153 2.57 15.15 -2.35
CA THR A 153 2.79 13.87 -3.04
C THR A 153 3.05 12.76 -2.05
N SER A 154 2.64 11.55 -2.42
CA SER A 154 2.83 10.36 -1.60
C SER A 154 3.12 9.13 -2.47
N GLY A 155 3.76 8.13 -1.87
CA GLY A 155 3.88 6.81 -2.47
C GLY A 155 2.72 5.91 -2.06
N PHE A 156 2.25 5.11 -3.00
CA PHE A 156 1.30 4.03 -2.75
C PHE A 156 1.71 2.84 -3.60
N LEU A 157 1.70 1.65 -3.00
CA LEU A 157 1.98 0.39 -3.66
C LEU A 157 0.77 -0.56 -3.57
N GLY A 158 0.28 -1.02 -4.72
CA GLY A 158 -0.85 -1.95 -4.80
C GLY A 158 -0.48 -3.22 -5.58
N SER A 159 -0.87 -4.38 -5.07
CA SER A 159 -0.69 -5.64 -5.80
C SER A 159 -1.82 -5.95 -6.77
N ARG A 160 -3.02 -5.46 -6.48
CA ARG A 160 -4.22 -5.71 -7.29
C ARG A 160 -3.99 -5.30 -8.76
N GLU A 161 -3.38 -4.17 -8.98
CA GLU A 161 -3.28 -3.58 -10.31
C GLU A 161 -2.33 -4.34 -11.25
N THR A 162 -1.56 -5.28 -10.72
CA THR A 162 -0.71 -6.19 -11.51
C THR A 162 -1.51 -7.27 -12.22
N GLY A 163 -2.69 -7.63 -11.70
CA GLY A 163 -3.46 -8.77 -12.23
C GLY A 163 -2.92 -10.14 -11.83
N THR A 164 -1.73 -10.23 -11.22
CA THR A 164 -0.99 -11.48 -11.03
C THR A 164 -0.77 -11.88 -9.56
N TYR A 165 -0.84 -10.94 -8.62
CA TYR A 165 -0.54 -11.22 -7.20
C TYR A 165 -1.76 -10.99 -6.28
N TYR A 166 -2.48 -12.08 -6.00
CA TYR A 166 -3.71 -12.09 -5.20
C TYR A 166 -3.83 -13.31 -4.26
N PRO A 167 -3.00 -13.37 -3.20
CA PRO A 167 -3.10 -14.44 -2.21
C PRO A 167 -4.48 -14.43 -1.54
N LYS A 168 -5.05 -15.62 -1.31
CA LYS A 168 -6.33 -15.80 -0.62
C LYS A 168 -6.15 -16.71 0.58
N TYR A 169 -6.90 -16.43 1.64
CA TYR A 169 -6.92 -17.25 2.86
C TYR A 169 -5.52 -17.45 3.47
N ALA A 170 -4.76 -16.36 3.52
CA ALA A 170 -3.40 -16.32 4.04
C ALA A 170 -3.32 -15.53 5.34
N ARG A 171 -2.23 -15.74 6.08
CA ARG A 171 -1.75 -14.83 7.11
C ARG A 171 -0.90 -13.78 6.40
N PHE A 172 -1.25 -12.51 6.57
CA PHE A 172 -0.51 -11.40 5.99
C PHE A 172 0.28 -10.69 7.09
N GLU A 173 1.56 -10.49 6.86
CA GLU A 173 2.46 -9.85 7.82
C GLU A 173 3.30 -8.78 7.16
N MET A 174 3.59 -7.74 7.94
CA MET A 174 4.41 -6.63 7.54
C MET A 174 5.34 -6.24 8.68
N ARG A 175 6.61 -5.97 8.35
CA ARG A 175 7.53 -5.27 9.23
C ARG A 175 7.77 -3.87 8.67
N ALA A 176 7.47 -2.85 9.48
CA ALA A 176 7.48 -1.46 9.04
C ALA A 176 7.97 -0.51 10.14
N LYS A 177 8.53 0.63 9.71
CA LYS A 177 8.72 1.82 10.54
C LYS A 177 7.74 2.89 10.03
N LEU A 178 6.90 3.41 10.91
CA LEU A 178 5.88 4.39 10.53
C LEU A 178 6.40 5.83 10.72
N PRO A 179 5.97 6.79 9.88
CA PRO A 179 6.23 8.20 10.16
C PRO A 179 5.27 8.71 11.24
N HIS A 180 5.78 9.54 12.14
CA HIS A 180 5.04 10.07 13.29
C HIS A 180 4.88 11.59 13.16
N ALA A 181 3.85 12.05 12.46
CA ALA A 181 3.52 13.46 12.37
C ALA A 181 2.02 13.69 12.12
N GLN A 182 1.55 14.89 12.41
CA GLN A 182 0.17 15.30 12.15
C GLN A 182 -0.15 15.25 10.65
N GLY A 183 -1.34 14.73 10.32
CA GLY A 183 -1.79 14.60 8.93
C GLY A 183 -1.10 13.47 8.16
N LEU A 184 -0.45 12.52 8.84
CA LEU A 184 0.01 11.30 8.17
C LEU A 184 -0.98 10.18 8.44
N TRP A 185 -1.30 9.39 7.40
CA TRP A 185 -2.21 8.25 7.48
C TRP A 185 -1.59 7.00 6.82
N PRO A 186 -0.50 6.46 7.39
CA PRO A 186 0.03 5.19 6.89
C PRO A 186 -0.95 4.06 7.23
N ALA A 187 -1.23 3.21 6.24
CA ALA A 187 -2.17 2.11 6.36
C ALA A 187 -1.68 0.86 5.64
N PHE A 188 -1.66 -0.30 6.29
CA PHE A 188 -1.47 -1.60 5.67
C PHE A 188 -2.80 -2.36 5.70
N TRP A 189 -3.34 -2.62 4.52
CA TRP A 189 -4.70 -3.10 4.36
C TRP A 189 -4.83 -4.02 3.15
N LEU A 190 -5.91 -4.79 3.15
CA LEU A 190 -6.27 -5.71 2.10
C LEU A 190 -7.63 -5.32 1.54
N ARG A 191 -7.84 -5.57 0.26
CA ARG A 191 -9.16 -5.42 -0.37
C ARG A 191 -9.48 -6.55 -1.31
N HIS A 192 -10.77 -6.77 -1.51
CA HIS A 192 -11.25 -7.73 -2.49
C HIS A 192 -10.83 -7.33 -3.92
N ARG A 193 -10.61 -8.32 -4.80
CA ARG A 193 -10.20 -8.06 -6.19
C ARG A 193 -11.20 -7.19 -6.96
N ASN A 194 -12.48 -7.26 -6.61
CA ASN A 194 -13.53 -6.43 -7.23
C ASN A 194 -13.65 -5.03 -6.61
N GLY A 195 -12.84 -4.70 -5.60
CA GLY A 195 -12.82 -3.41 -4.92
C GLY A 195 -13.15 -3.48 -3.44
N ALA A 196 -12.77 -2.42 -2.72
CA ALA A 196 -12.98 -2.24 -1.28
C ALA A 196 -14.45 -2.36 -0.85
N GLY A 197 -15.39 -1.89 -1.68
CA GLY A 197 -16.82 -1.98 -1.38
C GLY A 197 -17.36 -3.41 -1.24
N THR A 198 -16.66 -4.42 -1.79
CA THR A 198 -16.97 -5.82 -1.52
C THR A 198 -16.43 -6.24 -0.15
N ALA A 199 -15.13 -6.06 0.08
CA ALA A 199 -14.50 -6.30 1.36
C ALA A 199 -13.18 -5.52 1.47
N GLU A 200 -12.93 -5.01 2.66
CA GLU A 200 -11.72 -4.33 3.09
C GLU A 200 -11.32 -4.82 4.48
N VAL A 201 -10.05 -5.13 4.66
CA VAL A 201 -9.48 -5.53 5.95
C VAL A 201 -8.27 -4.65 6.22
N ASP A 202 -8.43 -3.69 7.11
CA ASP A 202 -7.37 -2.80 7.55
C ASP A 202 -6.62 -3.49 8.69
N ILE A 203 -5.45 -4.03 8.36
CA ILE A 203 -4.59 -4.73 9.33
C ILE A 203 -3.94 -3.72 10.27
N MET A 204 -3.62 -2.53 9.76
CA MET A 204 -3.03 -1.44 10.52
C MET A 204 -3.36 -0.13 9.83
N GLU A 205 -3.99 0.80 10.53
CA GLU A 205 -4.00 2.22 10.17
C GLU A 205 -3.47 3.01 11.35
N TYR A 206 -2.78 4.11 11.08
CA TYR A 206 -2.26 4.99 12.12
C TYR A 206 -2.67 6.44 11.84
N PHE A 207 -3.25 7.09 12.84
CA PHE A 207 -3.68 8.48 12.79
C PHE A 207 -3.08 9.23 13.98
N HIS A 208 -2.09 10.07 13.72
CA HIS A 208 -1.37 10.77 14.78
C HIS A 208 -2.31 11.57 15.72
N SER A 209 -3.24 12.37 15.20
CA SER A 209 -4.13 13.20 16.03
C SER A 209 -5.22 12.43 16.78
N GLN A 210 -5.66 11.29 16.28
CA GLN A 210 -6.83 10.60 16.86
C GLN A 210 -6.42 9.67 17.99
N VAL A 211 -5.31 8.97 17.82
CA VAL A 211 -4.82 7.97 18.78
C VAL A 211 -3.28 7.90 18.78
N PRO A 212 -2.57 8.93 19.28
CA PRO A 212 -1.11 8.89 19.38
C PRO A 212 -0.60 7.58 20.00
N GLY A 213 0.39 6.95 19.36
CA GLY A 213 0.97 5.68 19.80
C GLY A 213 0.09 4.43 19.61
N LYS A 214 -1.10 4.52 18.99
CA LYS A 214 -1.96 3.36 18.70
C LYS A 214 -2.32 3.26 17.23
N THR A 215 -2.45 2.04 16.75
CA THR A 215 -2.99 1.73 15.42
C THR A 215 -4.42 1.21 15.54
N THR A 216 -5.20 1.39 14.47
CA THR A 216 -6.53 0.81 14.32
C THR A 216 -6.49 -0.40 13.39
N GLN A 217 -7.39 -1.35 13.66
CA GLN A 217 -7.65 -2.51 12.81
C GLN A 217 -9.14 -2.50 12.50
N THR A 218 -9.50 -2.53 11.23
CA THR A 218 -10.88 -2.29 10.80
C THR A 218 -11.33 -3.33 9.76
N LEU A 219 -12.62 -3.67 9.80
CA LEU A 219 -13.28 -4.52 8.79
C LEU A 219 -14.40 -3.73 8.13
N HIS A 220 -14.38 -3.63 6.80
CA HIS A 220 -15.49 -3.13 5.99
C HIS A 220 -15.96 -4.27 5.09
N LEU A 221 -17.28 -4.51 5.05
CA LEU A 221 -17.83 -5.70 4.39
C LEU A 221 -19.24 -5.45 3.87
N ASP A 222 -19.49 -5.86 2.63
CA ASP A 222 -20.79 -5.79 1.97
C ASP A 222 -21.36 -4.36 2.00
N GLY A 223 -20.54 -3.37 1.63
CA GLY A 223 -20.91 -1.95 1.64
C GLY A 223 -21.06 -1.30 3.02
N ARG A 224 -20.87 -2.04 4.12
CA ARG A 224 -20.88 -1.48 5.48
C ARG A 224 -19.48 -1.06 5.89
N THR A 225 -19.36 0.16 6.42
CA THR A 225 -18.10 0.71 6.93
C THR A 225 -17.93 0.42 8.41
N ASN A 226 -16.68 0.22 8.86
CA ASN A 226 -16.33 0.03 10.27
C ASN A 226 -17.13 -1.07 11.00
N LEU A 227 -17.44 -2.18 10.32
CA LEU A 227 -18.22 -3.30 10.90
C LEU A 227 -17.57 -3.86 12.17
N SER A 228 -16.24 -3.87 12.20
CA SER A 228 -15.45 -4.13 13.40
C SER A 228 -14.29 -3.16 13.42
N LYS A 229 -14.00 -2.58 14.59
CA LYS A 229 -12.84 -1.72 14.80
C LYS A 229 -12.19 -2.04 16.13
N LYS A 230 -10.88 -2.25 16.13
CA LYS A 230 -10.05 -2.42 17.32
C LYS A 230 -8.88 -1.46 17.30
N THR A 231 -8.35 -1.17 18.48
CA THR A 231 -7.13 -0.35 18.62
C THR A 231 -6.09 -1.13 19.41
N SER A 232 -4.84 -0.98 19.01
CA SER A 232 -3.70 -1.66 19.64
C SER A 232 -2.55 -0.65 19.78
N ALA A 233 -1.81 -0.70 20.88
CA ALA A 233 -0.61 0.11 21.03
C ALA A 233 0.46 -0.36 20.04
N PHE A 234 1.14 0.58 19.38
CA PHE A 234 2.17 0.30 18.37
C PHE A 234 3.55 0.88 18.76
N GLU A 235 3.58 1.96 19.54
CA GLU A 235 4.79 2.50 20.13
C GLU A 235 4.62 2.63 21.64
N ALA A 236 5.72 2.52 22.39
CA ALA A 236 5.71 2.95 23.78
C ALA A 236 5.45 4.47 23.77
N PRO A 237 4.43 4.98 24.49
CA PRO A 237 4.26 6.42 24.63
C PRO A 237 5.54 7.00 25.23
N THR A 238 6.35 7.68 24.43
CA THR A 238 7.46 8.48 24.96
C THR A 238 6.84 9.77 25.47
N LEU A 239 6.73 9.90 26.79
CA LEU A 239 6.32 11.13 27.48
C LEU A 239 7.25 12.29 27.17
#